data_AF-A0A200J927-F1
#
_entry.id   AF-A0A200J927-F1
#
_cell.length_a   1.000
_cell.length_b   1.000
_cell.length_c   1.000
_cell.angle_alpha   90.00
_cell.angle_beta   90.00
_cell.angle_gamma   90.00
#
_symmetry.space_group_name_H-M   'P 1'
#
loop_
_entity.id
_entity.type
_entity.pdbx_description
1 polymer ?
#
loop_
_entity_poly.entity_id
_entity_poly.type
_entity_poly.pdbx_seq_one_letter_code
_entity_poly.pdbx_strand_id
1 'polypeptide(L)'
;MSNKFKMKDWLFIYFFVGSFVFLSSVCLSRPVWAQESSLEFVQEESLDATDSAIFGEDALSADTPVDQSEKLNKCLEVATAKNRWLYLPEGEYIINKTIPLYSNVRISGDPAGTTILKNETNTEVGFECPKNQYPNRQNIAITNLFLDDISIYTQLVDQLRIENNVFYHPSSKFMVSVNKTNGAKINNNIFLRDQNHIGAARDWGRTIYIGGYATASRYQWTENVEINNNLFGVKLNELDAVKEFSPKSTNQTIQRLQSAILKKEVVLANEQYFIVTGINSFNNLKKTAIENNLFYSCHDDYGLDVIGQDHAIYLRGAQDIYFANNHLRGWHNGPAGGIKFKSGRNITIVNNYLRNTGMIFYATAEYGLGETISDGKISELSHIFVANNIFDWKKWDGYYSYGVEYHSENVADPLMHDLVFIDNAYIHFNNIPANRRIGFTKVMGDGFPAESTYIRNTRDDTEDQVLGVQYWTPEDYEKMPSDWREMTTAEAYDYYLRKQSVPIPIQDILTVGTSE
;
A
#
# COMPACT_ATOMS: atom_id res chain seq x y z
N MET A 1 8.62 -104.03 26.66
CA MET A 1 9.88 -104.08 25.89
C MET A 1 10.17 -102.68 25.39
N SER A 2 11.40 -102.21 25.63
CA SER A 2 11.91 -100.85 25.40
C SER A 2 11.88 -100.46 23.91
N ASN A 3 11.72 -99.18 23.52
CA ASN A 3 12.67 -98.05 23.51
C ASN A 3 11.91 -96.89 22.81
N LYS A 4 12.07 -95.58 23.01
CA LYS A 4 12.97 -94.71 23.78
C LYS A 4 12.26 -93.33 23.97
N PHE A 5 12.63 -92.71 25.09
CA PHE A 5 12.34 -91.39 25.69
C PHE A 5 12.33 -90.14 24.76
N LYS A 6 11.37 -89.21 24.94
CA LYS A 6 11.38 -87.89 25.69
C LYS A 6 12.14 -86.77 24.95
N MET A 7 11.81 -85.47 24.96
CA MET A 7 10.88 -84.51 25.60
C MET A 7 11.14 -83.18 24.83
N LYS A 8 10.30 -82.14 24.74
CA LYS A 8 9.87 -81.27 25.85
C LYS A 8 8.90 -80.18 25.37
N ASP A 9 8.14 -79.73 26.35
CA ASP A 9 6.93 -78.91 26.41
C ASP A 9 6.98 -77.41 26.03
N TRP A 10 5.82 -76.92 25.58
CA TRP A 10 5.04 -75.72 25.99
C TRP A 10 5.71 -74.32 26.04
N LEU A 11 5.08 -73.31 25.39
CA LEU A 11 4.26 -72.27 26.06
C LEU A 11 3.62 -71.29 25.04
N PHE A 12 2.39 -70.87 25.33
CA PHE A 12 1.69 -69.71 24.76
C PHE A 12 2.43 -68.38 25.06
N ILE A 13 2.34 -67.40 24.15
CA ILE A 13 2.02 -65.97 24.43
C ILE A 13 1.77 -65.22 23.11
N TYR A 14 0.74 -64.38 23.14
CA TYR A 14 0.24 -63.44 22.12
C TYR A 14 1.30 -62.45 21.59
N PHE A 15 1.15 -62.00 20.33
CA PHE A 15 1.04 -60.56 19.99
C PHE A 15 0.48 -60.33 18.58
N PHE A 16 -0.46 -59.37 18.51
CA PHE A 16 -1.04 -58.73 17.33
C PHE A 16 0.03 -58.16 16.37
N VAL A 17 -0.17 -58.30 15.05
CA VAL A 17 0.45 -57.39 14.06
C VAL A 17 -0.70 -56.67 13.33
N GLY A 18 -1.05 -55.51 13.89
CA GLY A 18 -1.92 -54.52 13.25
C GLY A 18 -1.09 -53.54 12.42
N SER A 19 -1.76 -52.98 11.41
CA SER A 19 -1.36 -51.95 10.46
C SER A 19 -0.33 -50.93 10.96
N PHE A 20 0.77 -50.77 10.20
CA PHE A 20 1.67 -49.62 10.33
C PHE A 20 1.40 -48.63 9.19
N VAL A 21 0.49 -47.69 9.45
CA VAL A 21 0.47 -46.38 8.79
C VAL A 21 1.45 -45.52 9.56
N PHE A 22 2.47 -45.00 8.88
CA PHE A 22 3.38 -44.00 9.45
C PHE A 22 2.63 -42.64 9.54
N LEU A 23 1.86 -42.48 10.61
CA LEU A 23 1.44 -41.18 11.12
C LEU A 23 2.46 -40.79 12.19
N SER A 24 3.40 -39.91 11.84
CA SER A 24 4.26 -39.26 12.81
C SER A 24 3.42 -38.29 13.66
N SER A 25 2.93 -38.80 14.79
CA SER A 25 2.44 -37.98 15.89
C SER A 25 3.62 -37.26 16.55
N VAL A 26 3.99 -36.11 16.00
CA VAL A 26 4.67 -35.09 16.79
C VAL A 26 3.59 -34.44 17.65
N CYS A 27 3.39 -34.99 18.85
CA CYS A 27 2.78 -34.24 19.96
C CYS A 27 3.75 -33.11 20.34
N LEU A 28 3.76 -32.05 19.54
CA LEU A 28 4.05 -30.72 20.07
C LEU A 28 2.78 -30.32 20.82
N SER A 29 2.83 -30.46 22.14
CA SER A 29 2.01 -29.65 23.02
C SER A 29 2.24 -28.19 22.62
N ARG A 30 1.38 -27.64 21.75
CA ARG A 30 1.27 -26.20 21.59
C ARG A 30 0.99 -25.68 22.99
N PRO A 31 1.82 -24.80 23.55
CA PRO A 31 1.42 -24.16 24.78
C PRO A 31 0.14 -23.38 24.44
N VAL A 32 -0.91 -23.58 25.22
CA VAL A 32 -2.18 -22.85 25.10
C VAL A 32 -1.87 -21.39 25.44
N TRP A 33 -1.51 -20.62 24.40
CA TRP A 33 -1.46 -19.16 24.41
C TRP A 33 -2.43 -18.73 23.33
N ALA A 34 -3.53 -18.08 23.77
CA ALA A 34 -4.52 -17.36 23.00
C ALA A 34 -4.90 -17.95 21.62
N GLN A 35 -6.13 -18.48 21.51
CA GLN A 35 -6.82 -18.53 20.22
C GLN A 35 -6.62 -17.19 19.51
N GLU A 36 -6.00 -17.19 18.31
CA GLU A 36 -5.80 -15.98 17.52
C GLU A 36 -7.14 -15.26 17.45
N SER A 37 -7.21 -14.05 18.00
CA SER A 37 -8.41 -13.26 17.92
C SER A 37 -8.60 -12.90 16.45
N SER A 38 -9.76 -13.22 15.87
CA SER A 38 -10.03 -12.88 14.49
C SER A 38 -9.90 -11.36 14.33
N LEU A 39 -9.10 -10.96 13.34
CA LEU A 39 -9.05 -9.58 12.85
C LEU A 39 -10.11 -9.35 11.76
N GLU A 40 -11.04 -10.29 11.61
CA GLU A 40 -12.28 -10.10 10.86
C GLU A 40 -13.35 -9.58 11.82
N PHE A 41 -14.00 -8.50 11.43
CA PHE A 41 -15.07 -7.90 12.21
C PHE A 41 -16.36 -8.70 12.06
N VAL A 42 -17.01 -9.02 13.19
CA VAL A 42 -18.33 -9.65 13.28
C VAL A 42 -19.13 -8.85 14.30
N GLN A 43 -20.19 -8.18 13.84
CA GLN A 43 -20.95 -7.23 14.65
C GLN A 43 -21.65 -7.90 15.83
N GLU A 44 -22.24 -9.08 15.64
CA GLU A 44 -22.94 -9.83 16.68
C GLU A 44 -22.00 -10.27 17.83
N GLU A 45 -20.71 -10.40 17.52
CA GLU A 45 -19.65 -10.76 18.46
C GLU A 45 -18.93 -9.53 19.03
N SER A 46 -19.41 -8.32 18.76
CA SER A 46 -18.83 -7.05 19.26
C SER A 46 -19.60 -6.43 20.43
N LEU A 47 -18.95 -5.52 21.16
CA LEU A 47 -19.61 -4.70 22.19
C LEU A 47 -20.07 -3.39 21.56
N ASP A 48 -21.38 -3.11 21.64
CA ASP A 48 -21.94 -1.83 21.18
C ASP A 48 -21.57 -0.71 22.15
N ALA A 49 -20.78 0.26 21.68
CA ALA A 49 -20.26 1.37 22.48
C ALA A 49 -21.36 2.27 23.09
N THR A 50 -22.61 2.18 22.61
CA THR A 50 -23.76 2.93 23.13
C THR A 50 -24.55 2.18 24.20
N ASP A 51 -24.22 0.90 24.46
CA ASP A 51 -24.93 0.08 25.43
C ASP A 51 -24.58 0.49 26.88
N SER A 52 -25.47 1.28 27.47
CA SER A 52 -25.38 1.71 28.87
C SER A 52 -25.40 0.57 29.89
N ALA A 53 -25.91 -0.63 29.54
CA ALA A 53 -25.83 -1.79 30.43
C ALA A 53 -24.41 -2.37 30.51
N ILE A 54 -23.59 -2.15 29.48
CA ILE A 54 -22.19 -2.59 29.42
C ILE A 54 -21.26 -1.49 29.93
N PHE A 55 -21.46 -0.25 29.47
CA PHE A 55 -20.51 0.86 29.66
C PHE A 55 -20.96 1.91 30.68
N GLY A 56 -22.20 1.85 31.19
CA GLY A 56 -22.69 2.80 32.19
C GLY A 56 -22.60 4.25 31.74
N GLU A 57 -22.02 5.12 32.57
CA GLU A 57 -21.81 6.54 32.26
C GLU A 57 -20.82 6.77 31.11
N ASP A 58 -19.98 5.77 30.81
CA ASP A 58 -18.97 5.81 29.75
C ASP A 58 -19.52 5.36 28.40
N ALA A 59 -20.79 4.96 28.32
CA ALA A 59 -21.46 4.71 27.03
C ALA A 59 -21.41 5.97 26.15
N LEU A 60 -21.12 5.76 24.87
CA LEU A 60 -21.15 6.78 23.85
C LEU A 60 -22.60 7.13 23.48
N SER A 61 -22.79 8.37 23.02
CA SER A 61 -24.04 8.85 22.44
C SER A 61 -23.73 9.42 21.06
N ALA A 62 -24.43 8.95 20.03
CA ALA A 62 -24.36 9.56 18.71
C ALA A 62 -24.93 10.99 18.74
N ASP A 63 -24.52 11.80 17.76
CA ASP A 63 -25.09 13.09 17.36
C ASP A 63 -25.20 14.12 18.49
N THR A 64 -24.20 14.13 19.36
CA THR A 64 -24.05 15.07 20.46
C THR A 64 -22.82 15.95 20.26
N PRO A 65 -22.87 17.25 20.56
CA PRO A 65 -21.72 18.16 20.41
C PRO A 65 -20.68 17.99 21.53
N VAL A 66 -20.83 17.00 22.41
CA VAL A 66 -19.95 16.78 23.56
C VAL A 66 -18.75 15.93 23.13
N ASP A 67 -17.55 16.34 23.49
CA ASP A 67 -16.33 15.52 23.31
C ASP A 67 -16.44 14.21 24.11
N GLN A 68 -16.30 13.08 23.41
CA GLN A 68 -16.44 11.73 23.97
C GLN A 68 -15.11 10.97 23.98
N SER A 69 -13.97 11.64 23.79
CA SER A 69 -12.66 10.98 23.71
C SER A 69 -12.35 10.08 24.91
N GLU A 70 -12.62 10.56 26.14
CA GLU A 70 -12.40 9.78 27.37
C GLU A 70 -13.31 8.54 27.44
N LYS A 71 -14.56 8.69 27.00
CA LYS A 71 -15.54 7.60 26.96
C LYS A 71 -15.14 6.54 25.95
N LEU A 72 -14.70 6.96 24.76
CA LEU A 72 -14.22 6.05 23.72
C LEU A 72 -13.00 5.26 24.22
N ASN A 73 -12.04 5.92 24.88
CA ASN A 73 -10.89 5.23 25.44
C ASN A 73 -11.30 4.16 26.46
N LYS A 74 -12.21 4.46 27.39
CA LYS A 74 -12.70 3.48 28.37
C LYS A 74 -13.49 2.35 27.73
N CYS A 75 -14.30 2.63 26.70
CA CYS A 75 -15.01 1.60 25.94
C CYS A 75 -14.02 0.63 25.28
N LEU A 76 -12.94 1.15 24.68
CA LEU A 76 -11.87 0.35 24.09
C LEU A 76 -11.12 -0.49 25.12
N GLU A 77 -10.83 0.07 26.30
CA GLU A 77 -10.21 -0.68 27.40
C GLU A 77 -11.06 -1.89 27.82
N VAL A 78 -12.37 -1.69 27.98
CA VAL A 78 -13.32 -2.76 28.34
C VAL A 78 -13.43 -3.81 27.22
N ALA A 79 -13.53 -3.39 25.96
CA ALA A 79 -13.60 -4.30 24.82
C ALA A 79 -12.32 -5.13 24.67
N THR A 80 -11.17 -4.48 24.78
CA THR A 80 -9.85 -5.10 24.72
C THR A 80 -9.67 -6.12 25.85
N ALA A 81 -10.05 -5.77 27.09
CA ALA A 81 -9.99 -6.68 28.24
C ALA A 81 -10.88 -7.92 28.08
N LYS A 82 -11.99 -7.79 27.33
CA LYS A 82 -12.89 -8.90 26.99
C LYS A 82 -12.47 -9.64 25.72
N ASN A 83 -11.38 -9.23 25.07
CA ASN A 83 -10.95 -9.71 23.76
C ASN A 83 -12.08 -9.66 22.71
N ARG A 84 -12.88 -8.60 22.72
CA ARG A 84 -13.95 -8.35 21.75
C ARG A 84 -13.66 -7.09 20.93
N TRP A 85 -14.28 -6.99 19.76
CA TRP A 85 -14.36 -5.74 19.01
C TRP A 85 -15.23 -4.73 19.76
N LEU A 86 -14.85 -3.45 19.68
CA LEU A 86 -15.77 -2.35 19.97
C LEU A 86 -16.48 -1.95 18.68
N TYR A 87 -17.81 -1.97 18.70
CA TYR A 87 -18.66 -1.53 17.60
C TYR A 87 -19.28 -0.18 17.91
N LEU A 88 -19.21 0.73 16.96
CA LEU A 88 -19.85 2.04 17.02
C LEU A 88 -20.99 2.05 15.99
N PRO A 89 -22.25 2.19 16.42
CA PRO A 89 -23.38 2.40 15.52
C PRO A 89 -23.23 3.63 14.61
N GLU A 90 -24.12 3.76 13.62
CA GLU A 90 -24.24 4.97 12.78
C GLU A 90 -24.46 6.22 13.66
N GLY A 91 -23.84 7.35 13.25
CA GLY A 91 -23.91 8.62 13.96
C GLY A 91 -22.57 9.36 14.01
N GLU A 92 -22.62 10.63 14.40
CA GLU A 92 -21.44 11.48 14.62
C GLU A 92 -20.98 11.43 16.09
N TYR A 93 -19.70 11.21 16.31
CA TYR A 93 -19.05 11.20 17.62
C TYR A 93 -17.88 12.19 17.63
N ILE A 94 -17.98 13.22 18.47
CA ILE A 94 -16.91 14.21 18.63
C ILE A 94 -15.75 13.60 19.44
N ILE A 95 -14.57 13.53 18.84
CA ILE A 95 -13.32 12.99 19.40
C ILE A 95 -12.25 14.07 19.28
N ASN A 96 -12.05 14.85 20.35
CA ASN A 96 -11.12 15.97 20.38
C ASN A 96 -9.77 15.66 21.07
N LYS A 97 -9.53 14.39 21.45
CA LYS A 97 -8.26 13.94 22.03
C LYS A 97 -7.79 12.65 21.39
N THR A 98 -6.48 12.53 21.22
CA THR A 98 -5.82 11.33 20.71
C THR A 98 -6.20 10.10 21.53
N ILE A 99 -6.59 9.03 20.82
CA ILE A 99 -6.96 7.74 21.38
C ILE A 99 -5.73 6.82 21.39
N PRO A 100 -5.31 6.31 22.56
CA PRO A 100 -4.10 5.50 22.65
C PRO A 100 -4.30 4.11 22.04
N LEU A 101 -3.33 3.68 21.23
CA LEU A 101 -3.29 2.34 20.65
C LEU A 101 -2.42 1.38 21.49
N TYR A 102 -3.09 0.37 22.06
CA TYR A 102 -2.48 -0.78 22.74
C TYR A 102 -2.75 -2.08 21.95
N SER A 103 -2.12 -3.18 22.35
CA SER A 103 -2.36 -4.48 21.71
C SER A 103 -3.83 -4.90 21.82
N ASN A 104 -4.34 -5.56 20.78
CA ASN A 104 -5.72 -6.07 20.67
C ASN A 104 -6.83 -4.99 20.60
N VAL A 105 -6.48 -3.71 20.48
CA VAL A 105 -7.45 -2.63 20.20
C VAL A 105 -8.07 -2.89 18.83
N ARG A 106 -9.37 -3.16 18.81
CA ARG A 106 -10.14 -3.46 17.59
C ARG A 106 -11.44 -2.68 17.61
N ILE A 107 -11.60 -1.77 16.66
CA ILE A 107 -12.74 -0.86 16.54
C ILE A 107 -13.33 -0.94 15.14
N SER A 108 -14.66 -0.95 15.08
CA SER A 108 -15.40 -0.87 13.83
C SER A 108 -16.57 0.10 13.95
N GLY A 109 -16.80 0.90 12.90
CA GLY A 109 -18.08 1.58 12.70
C GLY A 109 -19.13 0.66 12.07
N ASP A 110 -20.29 1.22 11.73
CA ASP A 110 -21.33 0.53 10.99
C ASP A 110 -20.86 0.19 9.56
N PRO A 111 -20.79 -1.10 9.17
CA PRO A 111 -20.35 -1.53 7.85
C PRO A 111 -21.33 -1.16 6.72
N ALA A 112 -22.58 -0.81 7.04
CA ALA A 112 -23.61 -0.39 6.09
C ALA A 112 -23.94 1.12 6.20
N GLY A 113 -23.73 1.71 7.38
CA GLY A 113 -24.02 3.11 7.69
C GLY A 113 -22.80 4.03 7.72
N THR A 114 -23.04 5.23 8.26
CA THR A 114 -22.07 6.32 8.39
C THR A 114 -21.73 6.57 9.87
N THR A 115 -20.68 5.91 10.37
CA THR A 115 -20.14 6.20 11.70
C THR A 115 -19.00 7.20 11.57
N ILE A 116 -19.20 8.44 12.04
CA ILE A 116 -18.23 9.54 11.92
C ILE A 116 -17.53 9.73 13.27
N LEU A 117 -16.19 9.67 13.25
CA LEU A 117 -15.36 10.22 14.31
C LEU A 117 -14.82 11.57 13.85
N LYS A 118 -15.11 12.62 14.60
CA LYS A 118 -14.85 13.99 14.19
C LYS A 118 -14.01 14.74 15.18
N ASN A 119 -12.91 15.30 14.70
CA ASN A 119 -12.11 16.26 15.43
C ASN A 119 -12.63 17.68 15.13
N GLU A 120 -13.00 18.42 16.17
CA GLU A 120 -13.39 19.83 16.06
C GLU A 120 -12.30 20.76 16.62
N THR A 121 -11.13 20.21 16.95
CA THR A 121 -9.99 20.99 17.39
C THR A 121 -9.17 21.50 16.20
N ASN A 122 -8.36 22.54 16.44
CA ASN A 122 -7.38 23.00 15.46
C ASN A 122 -6.02 22.29 15.62
N THR A 123 -6.02 21.09 16.20
CA THR A 123 -4.81 20.31 16.50
C THR A 123 -4.96 18.88 16.01
N GLU A 124 -3.85 18.25 15.67
CA GLU A 124 -3.86 16.86 15.22
C GLU A 124 -4.41 15.93 16.32
N VAL A 125 -5.45 15.18 15.96
CA VAL A 125 -6.04 14.12 16.78
C VAL A 125 -6.02 12.83 15.97
N GLY A 126 -5.78 11.71 16.65
CA GLY A 126 -5.68 10.43 15.97
C GLY A 126 -5.77 9.23 16.88
N PHE A 127 -5.70 8.06 16.27
CA PHE A 127 -5.34 6.82 16.95
C PHE A 127 -3.81 6.70 16.97
N GLU A 128 -3.19 6.88 18.14
CA GLU A 128 -1.73 6.92 18.24
C GLU A 128 -1.19 5.92 19.26
N CYS A 129 -0.12 5.21 18.91
CA CYS A 129 0.67 4.54 19.93
C CYS A 129 1.28 5.57 20.90
N PRO A 130 1.14 5.39 22.23
CA PRO A 130 1.66 6.35 23.21
C PRO A 130 3.12 6.73 23.00
N LYS A 131 3.38 8.05 22.99
CA LYS A 131 4.72 8.64 22.80
C LYS A 131 5.68 8.16 23.88
N ASN A 132 6.95 8.01 23.52
CA ASN A 132 8.03 7.51 24.40
C ASN A 132 7.81 6.10 24.98
N GLN A 133 6.81 5.36 24.50
CA GLN A 133 6.60 3.95 24.83
C GLN A 133 6.81 3.08 23.60
N TYR A 134 7.84 2.24 23.66
CA TYR A 134 8.23 1.35 22.56
C TYR A 134 8.04 -0.15 22.85
N PRO A 135 6.94 -0.61 23.48
CA PRO A 135 6.66 -2.04 23.51
C PRO A 135 6.24 -2.50 22.10
N ASN A 136 6.55 -3.76 21.78
CA ASN A 136 5.92 -4.42 20.65
C ASN A 136 4.43 -4.58 20.95
N ARG A 137 3.59 -4.22 19.98
CA ARG A 137 2.14 -4.35 20.02
C ARG A 137 1.68 -5.27 18.90
N GLN A 138 0.48 -5.80 19.01
CA GLN A 138 -0.09 -6.63 17.96
C GLN A 138 -1.61 -6.57 17.89
N ASN A 139 -2.15 -7.05 16.77
CA ASN A 139 -3.59 -7.29 16.56
C ASN A 139 -4.43 -6.02 16.72
N ILE A 140 -4.04 -4.96 16.00
CA ILE A 140 -4.78 -3.69 16.00
C ILE A 140 -5.62 -3.62 14.74
N ALA A 141 -6.91 -3.28 14.87
CA ALA A 141 -7.79 -3.10 13.73
C ALA A 141 -8.67 -1.85 13.87
N ILE A 142 -8.72 -1.04 12.82
CA ILE A 142 -9.54 0.17 12.70
C ILE A 142 -10.29 0.07 11.38
N THR A 143 -11.62 -0.09 11.43
CA THR A 143 -12.40 -0.44 10.24
C THR A 143 -13.74 0.28 10.14
N ASN A 144 -14.24 0.45 8.92
CA ASN A 144 -15.59 0.94 8.65
C ASN A 144 -15.90 2.33 9.25
N LEU A 145 -14.91 3.21 9.44
CA LEU A 145 -15.11 4.55 10.02
C LEU A 145 -15.01 5.65 8.97
N PHE A 146 -15.78 6.72 9.18
CA PHE A 146 -15.56 8.03 8.58
C PHE A 146 -14.72 8.86 9.55
N LEU A 147 -13.53 9.26 9.13
CA LEU A 147 -12.51 9.90 9.95
C LEU A 147 -12.36 11.36 9.48
N ASP A 148 -13.10 12.26 10.13
CA ASP A 148 -13.09 13.70 9.88
C ASP A 148 -12.00 14.35 10.72
N ASP A 149 -10.88 14.68 10.06
CA ASP A 149 -9.65 15.17 10.70
C ASP A 149 -9.11 14.28 11.84
N ILE A 150 -9.17 12.95 11.64
CA ILE A 150 -8.60 11.94 12.53
C ILE A 150 -7.51 11.14 11.80
N SER A 151 -6.28 11.14 12.33
CA SER A 151 -5.15 10.37 11.78
C SER A 151 -4.94 9.02 12.47
N ILE A 152 -4.10 8.16 11.88
CA ILE A 152 -3.64 6.91 12.49
C ILE A 152 -2.12 6.89 12.51
N TYR A 153 -1.52 6.83 13.69
CA TYR A 153 -0.08 6.67 13.90
C TYR A 153 0.22 5.40 14.69
N THR A 154 0.92 4.47 14.06
CA THR A 154 1.35 3.23 14.69
C THR A 154 2.87 3.14 14.76
N GLN A 155 3.35 2.55 15.84
CA GLN A 155 4.75 2.18 15.97
C GLN A 155 4.91 0.81 16.61
N LEU A 156 5.74 -0.04 16.02
CA LEU A 156 6.02 -1.39 16.50
C LEU A 156 4.76 -2.27 16.64
N VAL A 157 3.86 -2.23 15.66
CA VAL A 157 2.60 -3.00 15.68
C VAL A 157 2.66 -4.11 14.64
N ASP A 158 2.55 -5.37 15.05
CA ASP A 158 2.39 -6.50 14.12
C ASP A 158 0.90 -6.85 13.95
N GLN A 159 0.51 -7.39 12.79
CA GLN A 159 -0.89 -7.71 12.48
C GLN A 159 -1.81 -6.49 12.62
N LEU A 160 -1.59 -5.50 11.75
CA LEU A 160 -2.35 -4.25 11.70
C LEU A 160 -3.39 -4.30 10.57
N ARG A 161 -4.63 -3.90 10.84
CA ARG A 161 -5.66 -3.72 9.82
C ARG A 161 -6.23 -2.30 9.85
N ILE A 162 -6.19 -1.63 8.71
CA ILE A 162 -6.83 -0.34 8.47
C ILE A 162 -7.67 -0.52 7.21
N GLU A 163 -8.95 -0.81 7.36
CA GLU A 163 -9.78 -1.28 6.24
C GLU A 163 -11.15 -0.60 6.15
N ASN A 164 -11.59 -0.30 4.93
CA ASN A 164 -12.92 0.24 4.63
C ASN A 164 -13.23 1.59 5.32
N ASN A 165 -12.20 2.40 5.58
CA ASN A 165 -12.37 3.72 6.18
C ASN A 165 -12.43 4.82 5.11
N VAL A 166 -13.04 5.96 5.46
CA VAL A 166 -13.03 7.19 4.66
C VAL A 166 -12.35 8.28 5.47
N PHE A 167 -11.22 8.79 5.01
CA PHE A 167 -10.47 9.88 5.64
C PHE A 167 -10.74 11.20 4.88
N TYR A 168 -11.06 12.28 5.60
CA TYR A 168 -11.30 13.59 5.01
C TYR A 168 -11.00 14.73 5.99
N HIS A 169 -10.93 15.96 5.46
CA HIS A 169 -10.45 17.17 6.15
C HIS A 169 -9.15 17.03 6.97
N PRO A 170 -8.17 16.23 6.53
CA PRO A 170 -6.96 15.99 7.31
C PRO A 170 -6.15 17.27 7.59
N SER A 171 -5.94 17.58 8.87
CA SER A 171 -4.96 18.55 9.33
C SER A 171 -3.57 17.93 9.43
N SER A 172 -3.45 16.61 9.55
CA SER A 172 -2.20 15.87 9.74
C SER A 172 -1.31 15.81 8.50
N LYS A 173 0.01 15.64 8.74
CA LYS A 173 1.01 15.44 7.68
C LYS A 173 0.73 14.18 6.87
N PHE A 174 0.44 13.08 7.56
CA PHE A 174 0.03 11.80 7.01
C PHE A 174 -1.30 11.40 7.65
N MET A 175 -2.28 10.99 6.84
CA MET A 175 -3.51 10.41 7.37
C MET A 175 -3.23 9.07 8.07
N VAL A 176 -2.28 8.29 7.53
CA VAL A 176 -1.84 7.01 8.09
C VAL A 176 -0.30 6.97 8.13
N SER A 177 0.27 6.69 9.29
CA SER A 177 1.71 6.55 9.50
C SER A 177 2.02 5.26 10.25
N VAL A 178 2.73 4.36 9.57
CA VAL A 178 3.09 3.04 10.07
C VAL A 178 4.60 2.89 10.19
N ASN A 179 5.08 2.87 11.43
CA ASN A 179 6.50 2.78 11.76
C ASN A 179 6.82 1.40 12.33
N LYS A 180 7.39 0.52 11.51
CA LYS A 180 7.61 -0.92 11.78
C LYS A 180 6.30 -1.69 11.99
N THR A 181 6.09 -2.67 11.12
CA THR A 181 5.02 -3.66 11.24
C THR A 181 5.40 -4.97 10.54
N ASN A 182 4.81 -6.07 10.96
CA ASN A 182 4.79 -7.32 10.21
C ASN A 182 3.33 -7.76 10.01
N GLY A 183 2.88 -7.83 8.75
CA GLY A 183 1.51 -8.25 8.44
C GLY A 183 0.49 -7.11 8.47
N ALA A 184 0.81 -5.94 7.91
CA ALA A 184 -0.16 -4.84 7.81
C ALA A 184 -1.04 -4.95 6.57
N LYS A 185 -2.33 -4.70 6.73
CA LYS A 185 -3.33 -4.59 5.66
C LYS A 185 -3.94 -3.19 5.70
N ILE A 186 -3.72 -2.41 4.66
CA ILE A 186 -4.29 -1.08 4.48
C ILE A 186 -5.14 -1.13 3.22
N ASN A 187 -6.40 -1.55 3.34
CA ASN A 187 -7.22 -1.97 2.20
C ASN A 187 -8.58 -1.28 2.10
N ASN A 188 -9.04 -1.05 0.87
CA ASN A 188 -10.37 -0.52 0.56
C ASN A 188 -10.71 0.82 1.25
N ASN A 189 -9.69 1.62 1.60
CA ASN A 189 -9.89 2.95 2.19
C ASN A 189 -10.05 4.01 1.10
N ILE A 190 -10.73 5.10 1.43
CA ILE A 190 -10.81 6.30 0.61
C ILE A 190 -10.13 7.45 1.35
N PHE A 191 -9.16 8.08 0.71
CA PHE A 191 -8.40 9.20 1.26
C PHE A 191 -8.73 10.46 0.47
N LEU A 192 -9.42 11.41 1.11
CA LEU A 192 -9.94 12.62 0.49
C LEU A 192 -9.24 13.85 1.07
N ARG A 193 -8.88 14.80 0.20
CA ARG A 193 -8.32 16.08 0.62
C ARG A 193 -8.72 17.17 -0.36
N ASP A 194 -9.43 18.17 0.13
CA ASP A 194 -9.69 19.39 -0.61
C ASP A 194 -8.51 20.38 -0.54
N GLN A 195 -8.61 21.48 -1.29
CA GLN A 195 -7.57 22.50 -1.37
C GLN A 195 -7.34 23.24 -0.03
N ASN A 196 -8.38 23.42 0.79
CA ASN A 196 -8.28 24.13 2.06
C ASN A 196 -7.47 23.33 3.10
N HIS A 197 -7.40 22.00 2.92
CA HIS A 197 -6.71 21.09 3.82
C HIS A 197 -5.34 20.63 3.29
N ILE A 198 -4.73 21.28 2.30
CA ILE A 198 -3.40 20.89 1.76
C ILE A 198 -2.23 21.19 2.71
N GLY A 199 -2.41 22.07 3.69
CA GLY A 199 -1.34 22.57 4.55
C GLY A 199 -0.36 23.48 3.80
N ALA A 200 0.22 24.48 4.47
CA ALA A 200 0.97 25.56 3.80
C ALA A 200 2.37 25.17 3.27
N ALA A 201 2.85 23.94 3.51
CA ALA A 201 4.21 23.52 3.14
C ALA A 201 4.23 22.21 2.37
N ARG A 202 5.21 22.06 1.45
CA ARG A 202 5.43 20.88 0.58
C ARG A 202 5.48 19.52 1.31
N ASP A 203 5.74 19.55 2.61
CA ASP A 203 5.81 18.34 3.42
C ASP A 203 4.44 17.84 3.92
N TRP A 204 3.41 18.67 3.87
CA TRP A 204 2.01 18.33 4.22
C TRP A 204 1.25 17.81 2.99
N GLY A 205 0.07 17.25 3.18
CA GLY A 205 -0.72 16.69 2.08
C GLY A 205 -0.33 15.27 1.66
N ARG A 206 0.39 14.53 2.52
CA ARG A 206 0.76 13.13 2.27
C ARG A 206 -0.30 12.19 2.83
N THR A 207 -0.42 10.99 2.27
CA THR A 207 -1.48 10.05 2.64
C THR A 207 -0.96 8.96 3.57
N ILE A 208 -0.09 8.08 3.07
CA ILE A 208 0.46 6.94 3.81
C ILE A 208 1.97 7.09 3.96
N TYR A 209 2.47 7.00 5.20
CA TYR A 209 3.85 6.62 5.48
C TYR A 209 3.89 5.16 5.93
N ILE A 210 4.81 4.37 5.38
CA ILE A 210 5.05 2.99 5.81
C ILE A 210 6.53 2.62 5.66
N GLY A 211 7.20 2.39 6.78
CA GLY A 211 8.64 2.13 6.77
C GLY A 211 9.14 1.58 8.09
N GLY A 212 10.37 1.06 8.06
CA GLY A 212 11.02 0.51 9.23
C GLY A 212 11.77 1.57 10.05
N TYR A 213 12.75 1.10 10.81
CA TYR A 213 13.69 1.94 11.54
C TYR A 213 15.11 1.69 11.04
N ALA A 214 15.85 2.77 10.79
CA ALA A 214 17.29 2.77 10.56
C ALA A 214 17.95 3.87 11.42
N THR A 215 18.11 3.61 12.71
CA THR A 215 18.78 4.50 13.66
C THR A 215 19.94 3.79 14.32
N ALA A 216 20.84 4.55 14.95
CA ALA A 216 22.00 3.99 15.67
C ALA A 216 21.61 2.97 16.75
N SER A 217 20.41 3.07 17.32
CA SER A 217 19.91 2.17 18.37
C SER A 217 18.93 1.12 17.87
N ARG A 218 18.48 1.17 16.61
CA ARG A 218 17.42 0.29 16.10
C ARG A 218 17.48 0.14 14.59
N TYR A 219 17.58 -1.10 14.12
CA TYR A 219 17.43 -1.47 12.72
C TYR A 219 16.33 -2.52 12.60
N GLN A 220 15.17 -2.16 12.05
CA GLN A 220 13.99 -3.02 12.03
C GLN A 220 13.20 -2.84 10.74
N TRP A 221 12.69 -3.94 10.22
CA TRP A 221 11.93 -3.99 8.98
C TRP A 221 10.44 -3.77 9.19
N THR A 222 9.82 -3.13 8.21
CA THR A 222 8.41 -3.31 7.91
C THR A 222 8.28 -4.37 6.82
N GLU A 223 7.48 -5.41 7.07
CA GLU A 223 7.39 -6.59 6.19
C GLU A 223 5.97 -7.12 6.03
N ASN A 224 5.73 -7.84 4.94
CA ASN A 224 4.48 -8.55 4.64
C ASN A 224 3.29 -7.58 4.67
N VAL A 225 3.34 -6.59 3.80
CA VAL A 225 2.38 -5.49 3.77
C VAL A 225 1.49 -5.60 2.54
N GLU A 226 0.20 -5.35 2.72
CA GLU A 226 -0.79 -5.18 1.66
C GLU A 226 -1.35 -3.75 1.71
N ILE A 227 -1.26 -3.02 0.59
CA ILE A 227 -1.87 -1.70 0.41
C ILE A 227 -2.73 -1.79 -0.85
N ASN A 228 -3.95 -2.32 -0.70
CA ASN A 228 -4.74 -2.75 -1.85
C ASN A 228 -6.11 -2.07 -1.94
N ASN A 229 -6.54 -1.83 -3.17
CA ASN A 229 -7.88 -1.37 -3.49
C ASN A 229 -8.29 -0.02 -2.84
N ASN A 230 -7.32 0.84 -2.54
CA ASN A 230 -7.57 2.16 -1.96
C ASN A 230 -7.76 3.24 -3.03
N LEU A 231 -8.47 4.31 -2.66
CA LEU A 231 -8.61 5.53 -3.45
C LEU A 231 -7.79 6.64 -2.80
N PHE A 232 -6.77 7.13 -3.49
CA PHE A 232 -5.94 8.26 -3.08
C PHE A 232 -6.38 9.49 -3.86
N GLY A 233 -7.28 10.27 -3.29
CA GLY A 233 -7.94 11.39 -3.96
C GLY A 233 -8.95 10.94 -5.00
N VAL A 234 -9.98 11.76 -5.24
CA VAL A 234 -10.96 11.58 -6.31
C VAL A 234 -11.77 12.87 -6.52
N LYS A 235 -12.49 12.98 -7.64
CA LYS A 235 -13.65 13.88 -7.74
C LYS A 235 -14.91 13.14 -7.35
N LEU A 236 -15.72 13.71 -6.46
CA LEU A 236 -16.90 13.01 -5.93
C LEU A 236 -17.91 12.66 -7.02
N ASN A 237 -18.09 13.54 -8.00
CA ASN A 237 -19.00 13.32 -9.14
C ASN A 237 -18.50 12.27 -10.16
N GLU A 238 -17.29 11.75 -10.01
CA GLU A 238 -16.69 10.70 -10.85
C GLU A 238 -16.71 9.33 -10.18
N LEU A 239 -17.22 9.22 -8.94
CA LEU A 239 -17.24 7.96 -8.18
C LEU A 239 -17.99 6.82 -8.88
N ASP A 240 -19.00 7.12 -9.70
CA ASP A 240 -19.70 6.10 -10.50
C ASP A 240 -18.80 5.45 -11.55
N ALA A 241 -18.03 6.26 -12.28
CA ALA A 241 -17.05 5.75 -13.23
C ALA A 241 -15.92 4.98 -12.52
N VAL A 242 -15.50 5.43 -11.34
CA VAL A 242 -14.47 4.72 -10.54
C VAL A 242 -14.93 3.32 -10.14
N LYS A 243 -16.22 3.13 -9.83
CA LYS A 243 -16.76 1.79 -9.49
C LYS A 243 -16.70 0.78 -10.63
N GLU A 244 -16.63 1.22 -11.90
CA GLU A 244 -16.65 0.32 -13.07
C GLU A 244 -15.39 -0.52 -13.19
N PHE A 245 -14.25 -0.01 -12.71
CA PHE A 245 -12.95 -0.70 -12.75
C PHE A 245 -12.37 -0.98 -11.36
N SER A 246 -13.07 -0.57 -10.29
CA SER A 246 -12.69 -0.89 -8.91
C SER A 246 -13.19 -2.26 -8.47
N PRO A 247 -12.48 -2.95 -7.56
CA PRO A 247 -12.97 -4.20 -6.96
C PRO A 247 -14.29 -4.02 -6.20
N LYS A 248 -15.08 -5.10 -6.08
CA LYS A 248 -16.37 -5.09 -5.37
C LYS A 248 -16.25 -4.58 -3.91
N SER A 249 -15.17 -4.92 -3.21
CA SER A 249 -14.93 -4.46 -1.84
C SER A 249 -14.77 -2.93 -1.77
N THR A 250 -14.04 -2.35 -2.72
CA THR A 250 -13.90 -0.90 -2.86
C THR A 250 -15.23 -0.23 -3.18
N ASN A 251 -16.05 -0.85 -4.04
CA ASN A 251 -17.36 -0.31 -4.41
C ASN A 251 -18.30 -0.17 -3.19
N GLN A 252 -18.16 -1.03 -2.18
CA GLN A 252 -18.92 -0.91 -0.93
C GLN A 252 -18.53 0.37 -0.16
N THR A 253 -17.23 0.65 0.01
CA THR A 253 -16.78 1.90 0.65
C THR A 253 -17.22 3.13 -0.16
N ILE A 254 -17.17 3.08 -1.49
CA ILE A 254 -17.66 4.17 -2.36
C ILE A 254 -19.16 4.40 -2.16
N GLN A 255 -19.97 3.34 -2.13
CA GLN A 255 -21.42 3.44 -1.91
C GLN A 255 -21.77 4.06 -0.55
N ARG A 256 -21.02 3.71 0.49
CA ARG A 256 -21.18 4.33 1.82
C ARG A 256 -20.90 5.83 1.75
N LEU A 257 -19.79 6.24 1.13
CA LEU A 257 -19.46 7.67 0.94
C LEU A 257 -20.55 8.40 0.14
N GLN A 258 -20.99 7.85 -1.00
CA GLN A 258 -22.05 8.45 -1.81
C GLN A 258 -23.35 8.61 -1.01
N SER A 259 -23.71 7.60 -0.22
CA SER A 259 -24.90 7.63 0.64
C SER A 259 -24.79 8.71 1.72
N ALA A 260 -23.65 8.80 2.40
CA ALA A 260 -23.39 9.82 3.41
C ALA A 260 -23.49 11.25 2.85
N ILE A 261 -22.97 11.48 1.63
CA ILE A 261 -23.09 12.77 0.93
C ILE A 261 -24.55 13.07 0.56
N LEU A 262 -25.28 12.11 -0.01
CA LEU A 262 -26.68 12.28 -0.40
C LEU A 262 -27.58 12.59 0.80
N LYS A 263 -27.34 11.92 1.93
CA LYS A 263 -28.05 12.15 3.19
C LYS A 263 -27.60 13.43 3.92
N LYS A 264 -26.53 14.09 3.44
CA LYS A 264 -25.89 15.28 4.05
C LYS A 264 -25.30 15.02 5.44
N GLU A 265 -24.94 13.77 5.73
CA GLU A 265 -24.17 13.39 6.92
C GLU A 265 -22.71 13.83 6.78
N VAL A 266 -22.19 13.84 5.55
CA VAL A 266 -20.85 14.29 5.20
C VAL A 266 -20.96 15.40 4.14
N VAL A 267 -20.29 16.53 4.38
CA VAL A 267 -20.27 17.68 3.47
C VAL A 267 -18.85 17.88 2.95
N LEU A 268 -18.68 17.71 1.64
CA LEU A 268 -17.39 17.78 0.97
C LEU A 268 -17.51 18.59 -0.33
N ALA A 269 -16.46 19.34 -0.67
CA ALA A 269 -16.29 19.86 -2.03
C ALA A 269 -16.10 18.71 -3.03
N ASN A 270 -16.42 18.93 -4.30
CA ASN A 270 -16.24 17.90 -5.33
C ASN A 270 -14.77 17.50 -5.49
N GLU A 271 -13.87 18.49 -5.50
CA GLU A 271 -12.45 18.30 -5.71
C GLU A 271 -11.76 17.81 -4.41
N GLN A 272 -11.57 16.49 -4.28
CA GLN A 272 -10.96 15.83 -3.12
C GLN A 272 -9.61 15.18 -3.43
N TYR A 273 -8.94 15.63 -4.49
CA TYR A 273 -7.73 15.02 -5.06
C TYR A 273 -6.50 15.92 -4.91
N PHE A 274 -6.46 16.79 -3.90
CA PHE A 274 -5.27 17.59 -3.60
C PHE A 274 -4.28 16.75 -2.78
N ILE A 275 -3.66 15.76 -3.42
CA ILE A 275 -2.73 14.82 -2.78
C ILE A 275 -1.29 15.09 -3.23
N VAL A 276 -0.40 15.38 -2.28
CA VAL A 276 1.04 15.60 -2.54
C VAL A 276 1.78 14.28 -2.73
N THR A 277 1.52 13.29 -1.86
CA THR A 277 2.05 11.93 -2.02
C THR A 277 1.02 10.89 -1.60
N GLY A 278 0.86 9.84 -2.41
CA GLY A 278 0.08 8.66 -2.05
C GLY A 278 0.79 7.84 -0.97
N ILE A 279 1.89 7.16 -1.34
CA ILE A 279 2.60 6.26 -0.43
C ILE A 279 4.08 6.65 -0.31
N ASN A 280 4.57 6.80 0.92
CA ASN A 280 5.96 7.05 1.22
C ASN A 280 6.58 5.94 2.06
N SER A 281 7.81 5.57 1.72
CA SER A 281 8.71 4.82 2.59
C SER A 281 10.10 5.42 2.56
N PHE A 282 10.70 5.62 3.72
CA PHE A 282 12.04 6.22 3.82
C PHE A 282 13.17 5.22 4.00
N ASN A 283 12.87 3.97 4.36
CA ASN A 283 13.81 2.86 4.49
C ASN A 283 13.08 1.60 4.97
N ASN A 284 13.77 0.45 4.86
CA ASN A 284 13.46 -0.79 5.57
C ASN A 284 12.04 -1.32 5.33
N LEU A 285 11.51 -1.11 4.12
CA LEU A 285 10.26 -1.71 3.66
C LEU A 285 10.59 -2.92 2.79
N LYS A 286 10.05 -4.10 3.13
CA LYS A 286 10.14 -5.25 2.23
C LYS A 286 8.88 -6.10 2.15
N LYS A 287 8.76 -6.92 1.10
CA LYS A 287 7.63 -7.84 0.86
C LYS A 287 6.28 -7.11 0.92
N THR A 288 6.11 -6.15 0.02
CA THR A 288 4.93 -5.27 0.01
C THR A 288 4.20 -5.38 -1.32
N ALA A 289 2.91 -5.68 -1.25
CA ALA A 289 2.00 -5.66 -2.39
C ALA A 289 1.19 -4.35 -2.38
N ILE A 290 1.20 -3.65 -3.50
CA ILE A 290 0.47 -2.40 -3.74
C ILE A 290 -0.38 -2.62 -5.01
N GLU A 291 -1.63 -3.00 -4.82
CA GLU A 291 -2.45 -3.52 -5.91
C GLU A 291 -3.83 -2.86 -6.03
N ASN A 292 -4.31 -2.70 -7.27
CA ASN A 292 -5.67 -2.24 -7.58
C ASN A 292 -6.04 -0.88 -6.97
N ASN A 293 -5.06 -0.01 -6.69
CA ASN A 293 -5.33 1.31 -6.14
C ASN A 293 -5.60 2.32 -7.26
N LEU A 294 -6.45 3.31 -6.97
CA LEU A 294 -6.56 4.52 -7.76
C LEU A 294 -5.76 5.62 -7.07
N PHE A 295 -4.77 6.16 -7.76
CA PHE A 295 -4.12 7.42 -7.40
C PHE A 295 -4.68 8.50 -8.33
N TYR A 296 -5.36 9.50 -7.73
CA TYR A 296 -5.83 10.70 -8.41
C TYR A 296 -5.36 11.99 -7.71
N SER A 297 -4.56 12.80 -8.41
CA SER A 297 -4.04 14.10 -7.95
C SER A 297 -4.29 15.18 -8.99
N CYS A 298 -3.96 16.43 -8.64
CA CYS A 298 -4.55 17.60 -9.28
C CYS A 298 -3.75 18.18 -10.45
N HIS A 299 -2.62 17.57 -10.82
CA HIS A 299 -1.72 18.13 -11.84
C HIS A 299 -2.36 18.22 -13.22
N ASP A 300 -3.16 17.22 -13.62
CA ASP A 300 -3.83 17.23 -14.94
C ASP A 300 -4.74 18.48 -15.11
N ASP A 301 -5.33 18.96 -14.01
CA ASP A 301 -6.28 20.08 -14.01
C ASP A 301 -5.62 21.44 -13.72
N TYR A 302 -4.57 21.46 -12.88
CA TYR A 302 -4.02 22.69 -12.31
C TYR A 302 -2.51 22.90 -12.55
N GLY A 303 -1.77 21.88 -12.98
CA GLY A 303 -0.31 21.90 -13.03
C GLY A 303 0.34 21.86 -11.64
N LEU A 304 1.62 22.29 -11.56
CA LEU A 304 2.46 22.23 -10.36
C LEU A 304 2.26 23.41 -9.38
N ASP A 305 1.48 24.43 -9.77
CA ASP A 305 1.43 25.70 -9.01
C ASP A 305 0.46 25.65 -7.82
N VAL A 306 -0.46 24.68 -7.78
CA VAL A 306 -1.52 24.64 -6.77
C VAL A 306 -1.10 23.87 -5.52
N ILE A 307 -0.36 22.77 -5.69
CA ILE A 307 0.22 22.01 -4.58
C ILE A 307 1.68 21.73 -4.91
N GLY A 308 2.54 21.69 -3.89
CA GLY A 308 3.92 21.27 -4.04
C GLY A 308 4.01 19.75 -4.28
N GLN A 309 3.56 19.30 -5.46
CA GLN A 309 3.39 17.90 -5.81
C GLN A 309 4.71 17.12 -5.64
N ASP A 310 4.57 15.89 -5.17
CA ASP A 310 5.61 14.90 -5.01
C ASP A 310 5.08 13.61 -5.68
N HIS A 311 5.67 12.45 -5.42
CA HIS A 311 5.38 11.24 -6.20
C HIS A 311 4.08 10.55 -5.75
N ALA A 312 3.45 9.75 -6.64
CA ALA A 312 2.33 8.89 -6.28
C ALA A 312 2.78 7.82 -5.28
N ILE A 313 3.92 7.20 -5.56
CA ILE A 313 4.69 6.41 -4.59
C ILE A 313 6.14 6.88 -4.57
N TYR A 314 6.74 6.95 -3.39
CA TYR A 314 8.16 7.22 -3.22
C TYR A 314 8.75 6.30 -2.16
N LEU A 315 9.44 5.26 -2.62
CA LEU A 315 9.98 4.18 -1.81
C LEU A 315 11.51 4.22 -1.85
N ARG A 316 12.14 4.26 -0.67
CA ARG A 316 13.60 4.38 -0.50
C ARG A 316 14.15 3.14 0.17
N GLY A 317 15.19 2.53 -0.42
CA GLY A 317 15.81 1.31 0.09
C GLY A 317 14.78 0.20 0.37
N ALA A 318 13.92 -0.04 -0.62
CA ALA A 318 12.82 -0.99 -0.53
C ALA A 318 13.19 -2.32 -1.22
N GLN A 319 12.67 -3.43 -0.73
CA GLN A 319 12.96 -4.76 -1.29
C GLN A 319 11.69 -5.58 -1.52
N ASP A 320 11.68 -6.48 -2.50
CA ASP A 320 10.58 -7.42 -2.74
C ASP A 320 9.23 -6.68 -2.85
N ILE A 321 9.16 -5.69 -3.75
CA ILE A 321 7.99 -4.83 -3.92
C ILE A 321 7.21 -5.29 -5.16
N TYR A 322 5.90 -5.44 -4.98
CA TYR A 322 4.95 -5.81 -6.03
C TYR A 322 3.97 -4.66 -6.24
N PHE A 323 3.96 -4.08 -7.45
CA PHE A 323 3.12 -2.95 -7.80
C PHE A 323 2.33 -3.28 -9.07
N ALA A 324 1.04 -3.60 -8.93
CA ALA A 324 0.24 -4.04 -10.07
C ALA A 324 -1.20 -3.56 -10.11
N ASN A 325 -1.75 -3.49 -11.32
CA ASN A 325 -3.16 -3.18 -11.54
C ASN A 325 -3.59 -1.83 -10.96
N ASN A 326 -2.66 -0.89 -10.76
CA ASN A 326 -2.98 0.45 -10.27
C ASN A 326 -3.35 1.39 -11.43
N HIS A 327 -4.22 2.35 -11.14
CA HIS A 327 -4.56 3.48 -12.02
C HIS A 327 -3.94 4.74 -11.43
N LEU A 328 -3.05 5.40 -12.16
CA LEU A 328 -2.48 6.69 -11.78
C LEU A 328 -2.90 7.78 -12.77
N ARG A 329 -3.37 8.92 -12.26
CA ARG A 329 -3.71 10.10 -13.09
C ARG A 329 -3.54 11.41 -12.34
N GLY A 330 -3.11 12.45 -13.04
CA GLY A 330 -2.92 13.77 -12.44
C GLY A 330 -1.70 13.87 -11.52
N TRP A 331 -0.69 13.05 -11.78
CA TRP A 331 0.69 13.32 -11.36
C TRP A 331 1.47 13.82 -12.55
N HIS A 332 2.41 14.72 -12.28
CA HIS A 332 3.40 15.14 -13.24
C HIS A 332 4.34 13.98 -13.63
N ASN A 333 4.79 13.95 -14.88
CA ASN A 333 5.75 12.99 -15.43
C ASN A 333 7.24 13.34 -15.19
N GLY A 334 7.54 14.41 -14.46
CA GLY A 334 8.90 14.85 -14.16
C GLY A 334 9.35 14.55 -12.71
N PRO A 335 10.43 15.18 -12.22
CA PRO A 335 11.04 14.90 -10.91
C PRO A 335 10.16 15.22 -9.68
N ALA A 336 9.04 15.90 -9.91
CA ALA A 336 8.07 16.30 -8.90
C ALA A 336 6.79 15.43 -8.92
N GLY A 337 6.79 14.30 -9.63
CA GLY A 337 5.63 13.42 -9.73
C GLY A 337 6.01 12.00 -10.15
N GLY A 338 5.03 11.20 -10.54
CA GLY A 338 5.30 9.85 -11.02
C GLY A 338 5.48 8.81 -9.90
N ILE A 339 6.07 7.68 -10.26
CA ILE A 339 6.48 6.62 -9.35
C ILE A 339 7.98 6.73 -9.13
N LYS A 340 8.46 6.71 -7.88
CA LYS A 340 9.89 6.76 -7.58
C LYS A 340 10.38 5.68 -6.64
N PHE A 341 11.45 5.03 -7.08
CA PHE A 341 12.30 4.18 -6.27
C PHE A 341 13.66 4.83 -6.10
N LYS A 342 14.17 4.87 -4.88
CA LYS A 342 15.51 5.35 -4.59
C LYS A 342 16.27 4.27 -3.85
N SER A 343 17.11 3.56 -4.61
CA SER A 343 17.67 2.25 -4.31
C SER A 343 16.61 1.20 -3.99
N GLY A 344 16.78 0.01 -4.55
CA GLY A 344 15.83 -1.08 -4.41
C GLY A 344 16.31 -2.38 -5.02
N ARG A 345 15.77 -3.49 -4.51
CA ARG A 345 16.08 -4.85 -4.95
C ARG A 345 14.78 -5.62 -5.13
N ASN A 346 14.68 -6.43 -6.19
CA ASN A 346 13.49 -7.25 -6.47
C ASN A 346 12.21 -6.42 -6.56
N ILE A 347 12.15 -5.49 -7.52
CA ILE A 347 11.01 -4.59 -7.69
C ILE A 347 10.23 -5.02 -8.94
N THR A 348 8.99 -5.44 -8.77
CA THR A 348 8.11 -5.91 -9.85
C THR A 348 6.95 -4.95 -10.06
N ILE A 349 6.89 -4.31 -11.24
CA ILE A 349 5.90 -3.30 -11.61
C ILE A 349 5.17 -3.77 -12.86
N VAL A 350 3.93 -4.24 -12.72
CA VAL A 350 3.24 -4.90 -13.84
C VAL A 350 1.79 -4.48 -14.00
N ASN A 351 1.32 -4.41 -15.24
CA ASN A 351 -0.12 -4.29 -15.53
C ASN A 351 -0.80 -3.03 -14.96
N ASN A 352 -0.08 -1.90 -14.90
CA ASN A 352 -0.61 -0.61 -14.42
C ASN A 352 -1.04 0.30 -15.59
N TYR A 353 -1.96 1.22 -15.31
CA TYR A 353 -2.31 2.33 -16.21
C TYR A 353 -1.78 3.66 -15.65
N LEU A 354 -0.92 4.32 -16.41
CA LEU A 354 -0.12 5.47 -16.00
C LEU A 354 -0.41 6.66 -16.91
N ARG A 355 -1.36 7.50 -16.52
CA ARG A 355 -1.75 8.67 -17.31
C ARG A 355 -0.86 9.86 -16.97
N ASN A 356 -0.17 10.41 -17.97
CA ASN A 356 0.79 11.51 -17.85
C ASN A 356 1.82 11.30 -16.73
N THR A 357 2.13 10.05 -16.40
CA THR A 357 2.87 9.66 -15.19
C THR A 357 4.09 8.86 -15.61
N GLY A 358 5.28 9.30 -15.19
CA GLY A 358 6.55 8.61 -15.44
C GLY A 358 7.00 7.73 -14.27
N MET A 359 8.07 6.97 -14.49
CA MET A 359 8.79 6.20 -13.47
C MET A 359 10.22 6.70 -13.32
N ILE A 360 10.69 6.74 -12.07
CA ILE A 360 11.99 7.31 -11.71
C ILE A 360 12.74 6.33 -10.81
N PHE A 361 13.92 5.90 -11.23
CA PHE A 361 14.79 5.01 -10.47
C PHE A 361 16.09 5.72 -10.12
N TYR A 362 16.38 5.91 -8.83
CA TYR A 362 17.59 6.57 -8.36
C TYR A 362 18.50 5.58 -7.66
N ALA A 363 19.72 5.36 -8.17
CA ALA A 363 20.77 4.65 -7.43
C ALA A 363 21.51 5.64 -6.52
N THR A 364 20.81 6.12 -5.51
CA THR A 364 21.39 6.91 -4.42
C THR A 364 21.43 6.05 -3.17
N ALA A 365 22.53 6.08 -2.43
CA ALA A 365 22.69 5.23 -1.25
C ALA A 365 21.56 5.43 -0.21
N GLU A 366 20.89 4.35 0.18
CA GLU A 366 19.83 4.33 1.19
C GLU A 366 20.00 3.20 2.22
N TYR A 367 19.41 3.36 3.40
CA TYR A 367 19.20 2.26 4.34
C TYR A 367 18.04 1.38 3.89
N GLY A 368 18.01 0.11 4.32
CA GLY A 368 16.95 -0.83 3.92
C GLY A 368 17.35 -1.80 2.80
N LEU A 369 18.65 -1.86 2.46
CA LEU A 369 19.21 -2.89 1.57
C LEU A 369 20.23 -3.81 2.25
N GLY A 370 20.88 -3.31 3.31
CA GLY A 370 21.69 -4.12 4.23
C GLY A 370 20.85 -4.71 5.35
N GLU A 371 21.41 -5.66 6.09
CA GLU A 371 20.73 -6.39 7.18
C GLU A 371 20.84 -5.67 8.53
N THR A 372 21.83 -4.78 8.67
CA THR A 372 22.16 -4.08 9.90
C THR A 372 22.48 -2.60 9.66
N ILE A 373 22.47 -1.80 10.73
CA ILE A 373 22.88 -0.40 10.66
C ILE A 373 24.35 -0.24 10.24
N SER A 374 25.22 -1.21 10.57
CA SER A 374 26.65 -1.21 10.24
C SER A 374 26.94 -1.43 8.77
N ASP A 375 26.01 -2.04 8.02
CA ASP A 375 26.12 -2.18 6.56
C ASP A 375 26.02 -0.81 5.87
N GLY A 376 25.54 0.21 6.60
CA GLY A 376 25.46 1.57 6.10
C GLY A 376 24.37 1.73 5.05
N LYS A 377 24.52 2.80 4.24
CA LYS A 377 23.64 3.06 3.10
C LYS A 377 24.23 2.38 1.87
N ILE A 378 23.40 1.65 1.13
CA ILE A 378 23.80 0.93 -0.08
C ILE A 378 23.13 1.60 -1.28
N SER A 379 23.90 1.77 -2.35
CA SER A 379 23.41 2.29 -3.63
C SER A 379 23.24 1.14 -4.61
N GLU A 380 22.01 0.67 -4.78
CA GLU A 380 21.70 -0.51 -5.59
C GLU A 380 20.34 -0.38 -6.28
N LEU A 381 20.28 -0.73 -7.55
CA LEU A 381 19.06 -1.00 -8.30
C LEU A 381 19.22 -2.34 -9.01
N SER A 382 18.66 -3.40 -8.44
CA SER A 382 18.84 -4.77 -8.93
C SER A 382 17.51 -5.51 -9.05
N HIS A 383 17.41 -6.38 -10.06
CA HIS A 383 16.22 -7.18 -10.33
C HIS A 383 14.95 -6.31 -10.43
N ILE A 384 15.01 -5.31 -11.30
CA ILE A 384 13.88 -4.41 -11.58
C ILE A 384 13.13 -4.98 -12.78
N PHE A 385 11.87 -5.37 -12.58
CA PHE A 385 11.04 -5.97 -13.61
C PHE A 385 9.80 -5.12 -13.87
N VAL A 386 9.74 -4.48 -15.03
CA VAL A 386 8.65 -3.59 -15.45
C VAL A 386 7.98 -4.18 -16.70
N ALA A 387 6.77 -4.71 -16.55
CA ALA A 387 6.11 -5.44 -17.63
C ALA A 387 4.63 -5.11 -17.86
N ASN A 388 4.20 -5.05 -19.11
CA ASN A 388 2.79 -4.93 -19.50
C ASN A 388 2.07 -3.71 -18.88
N ASN A 389 2.77 -2.59 -18.71
CA ASN A 389 2.15 -1.34 -18.27
C ASN A 389 1.73 -0.49 -19.47
N ILE A 390 0.69 0.35 -19.29
CA ILE A 390 0.29 1.36 -20.25
C ILE A 390 0.70 2.73 -19.74
N PHE A 391 1.55 3.41 -20.51
CA PHE A 391 1.91 4.82 -20.33
C PHE A 391 1.08 5.64 -21.31
N ASP A 392 0.11 6.40 -20.79
CA ASP A 392 -0.82 7.18 -21.60
C ASP A 392 -0.51 8.67 -21.54
N TRP A 393 0.04 9.18 -22.64
CA TRP A 393 0.51 10.55 -22.81
C TRP A 393 -0.61 11.48 -23.28
N LYS A 394 -1.68 11.59 -22.49
CA LYS A 394 -2.84 12.46 -22.80
C LYS A 394 -2.44 13.93 -22.99
N LYS A 395 -1.41 14.41 -22.31
CA LYS A 395 -0.92 15.78 -22.39
C LYS A 395 0.60 15.83 -22.22
N TRP A 396 1.25 16.73 -22.97
CA TRP A 396 2.64 17.10 -22.73
C TRP A 396 2.71 18.53 -22.19
N ASP A 397 3.30 18.71 -21.01
CA ASP A 397 3.40 20.01 -20.33
C ASP A 397 4.64 20.82 -20.74
N GLY A 398 5.33 20.43 -21.82
CA GLY A 398 6.40 21.23 -22.43
C GLY A 398 7.81 21.04 -21.84
N TYR A 399 7.94 20.30 -20.74
CA TYR A 399 9.22 20.11 -20.03
C TYR A 399 9.74 18.68 -20.10
N TYR A 400 9.00 17.74 -19.52
CA TYR A 400 9.43 16.36 -19.37
C TYR A 400 8.71 15.46 -20.36
N SER A 401 9.39 14.44 -20.87
CA SER A 401 8.91 13.60 -21.97
C SER A 401 9.39 12.15 -21.87
N TYR A 402 9.85 11.74 -20.69
CA TYR A 402 10.34 10.38 -20.43
C TYR A 402 9.28 9.52 -19.78
N GLY A 403 9.21 8.24 -20.17
CA GLY A 403 8.40 7.26 -19.45
C GLY A 403 9.15 6.62 -18.29
N VAL A 404 10.42 6.27 -18.52
CA VAL A 404 11.30 5.72 -17.48
C VAL A 404 12.61 6.49 -17.43
N GLU A 405 12.90 7.03 -16.26
CA GLU A 405 14.12 7.76 -15.95
C GLU A 405 14.95 6.96 -14.95
N TYR A 406 16.26 6.93 -15.18
CA TYR A 406 17.24 6.48 -14.21
C TYR A 406 18.24 7.59 -13.84
N HIS A 407 18.68 7.62 -12.58
CA HIS A 407 19.66 8.56 -12.06
C HIS A 407 20.72 7.90 -11.14
N SER A 408 22.00 8.22 -11.35
CA SER A 408 23.16 7.72 -10.58
C SER A 408 23.77 8.76 -9.61
N GLU A 409 22.95 9.64 -9.04
CA GLU A 409 23.43 10.89 -8.42
C GLU A 409 24.47 10.64 -7.32
N ASN A 410 25.67 11.20 -7.48
CA ASN A 410 26.76 11.25 -6.48
C ASN A 410 27.33 9.91 -5.99
N VAL A 411 27.24 8.84 -6.78
CA VAL A 411 27.89 7.55 -6.49
C VAL A 411 28.73 7.14 -7.70
N ALA A 412 30.03 6.87 -7.48
CA ALA A 412 30.96 6.54 -8.56
C ALA A 412 30.58 5.23 -9.26
N ASP A 413 30.14 4.22 -8.50
CA ASP A 413 29.83 2.88 -9.01
C ASP A 413 28.59 2.29 -8.29
N PRO A 414 27.36 2.75 -8.61
CA PRO A 414 26.16 2.12 -8.08
C PRO A 414 26.04 0.66 -8.58
N LEU A 415 25.57 -0.26 -7.73
CA LEU A 415 25.28 -1.63 -8.16
C LEU A 415 24.00 -1.63 -9.01
N MET A 416 24.14 -1.90 -10.31
CA MET A 416 23.03 -1.92 -11.26
C MET A 416 23.11 -3.13 -12.18
N HIS A 417 22.17 -4.05 -12.02
CA HIS A 417 22.06 -5.21 -12.89
C HIS A 417 20.61 -5.70 -12.94
N ASP A 418 20.32 -6.50 -13.96
CA ASP A 418 19.04 -7.19 -14.07
C ASP A 418 17.83 -6.26 -14.15
N LEU A 419 17.89 -5.32 -15.09
CA LEU A 419 16.81 -4.37 -15.40
C LEU A 419 16.03 -4.87 -16.61
N VAL A 420 14.77 -5.23 -16.44
CA VAL A 420 13.94 -5.85 -17.49
C VAL A 420 12.70 -5.01 -17.75
N PHE A 421 12.52 -4.59 -19.00
CA PHE A 421 11.40 -3.76 -19.47
C PHE A 421 10.72 -4.41 -20.68
N ILE A 422 9.60 -5.11 -20.46
CA ILE A 422 8.93 -5.88 -21.53
C ILE A 422 7.46 -5.55 -21.70
N ASP A 423 6.96 -5.67 -22.92
CA ASP A 423 5.53 -5.62 -23.24
C ASP A 423 4.80 -4.32 -22.78
N ASN A 424 5.54 -3.25 -22.47
CA ASN A 424 4.93 -1.98 -22.07
C ASN A 424 4.43 -1.21 -23.32
N ALA A 425 3.30 -0.52 -23.21
CA ALA A 425 2.71 0.24 -24.30
C ALA A 425 2.65 1.73 -23.97
N TYR A 426 3.22 2.54 -24.86
CA TYR A 426 3.17 4.00 -24.79
C TYR A 426 2.15 4.48 -25.80
N ILE A 427 1.00 4.91 -25.31
CA ILE A 427 -0.11 5.38 -26.15
C ILE A 427 -0.23 6.89 -26.06
N HIS A 428 -0.72 7.49 -27.14
CA HIS A 428 -0.75 8.93 -27.35
C HIS A 428 0.63 9.59 -27.22
N PHE A 429 1.71 8.83 -27.41
CA PHE A 429 3.09 9.33 -27.32
C PHE A 429 3.36 10.35 -28.43
N ASN A 430 2.62 10.26 -29.53
CA ASN A 430 2.60 11.27 -30.59
C ASN A 430 2.21 12.68 -30.13
N ASN A 431 1.56 12.84 -28.97
CA ASN A 431 1.25 14.15 -28.39
C ASN A 431 2.52 14.92 -27.96
N ILE A 432 3.64 14.24 -27.79
CA ILE A 432 4.95 14.86 -27.54
C ILE A 432 5.59 15.19 -28.90
N PRO A 433 6.22 16.36 -29.10
CA PRO A 433 6.97 16.64 -30.32
C PRO A 433 8.06 15.59 -30.60
N ALA A 434 8.23 15.20 -31.85
CA ALA A 434 9.16 14.12 -32.24
C ALA A 434 10.59 14.34 -31.72
N ASN A 435 11.09 15.58 -31.73
CA ASN A 435 12.43 15.93 -31.24
C ASN A 435 12.55 15.99 -29.70
N ARG A 436 11.47 15.69 -28.97
CA ARG A 436 11.41 15.69 -27.51
C ARG A 436 11.06 14.31 -26.94
N ARG A 437 10.55 13.37 -27.74
CA ARG A 437 10.17 12.03 -27.29
C ARG A 437 11.37 11.26 -26.75
N ILE A 438 11.27 10.81 -25.51
CA ILE A 438 12.30 10.01 -24.85
C ILE A 438 11.58 8.84 -24.18
N GLY A 439 11.92 7.60 -24.53
CA GLY A 439 11.33 6.45 -23.84
C GLY A 439 11.99 6.20 -22.50
N PHE A 440 13.27 5.83 -22.60
CA PHE A 440 14.16 5.50 -21.51
C PHE A 440 15.35 6.46 -21.52
N THR A 441 15.69 7.03 -20.37
CA THR A 441 16.85 7.93 -20.25
C THR A 441 17.60 7.76 -18.94
N LYS A 442 18.90 8.06 -19.00
CA LYS A 442 19.74 8.34 -17.84
C LYS A 442 20.00 9.84 -17.78
N VAL A 443 19.66 10.46 -16.65
CA VAL A 443 20.00 11.87 -16.43
C VAL A 443 21.52 12.01 -16.32
N MET A 444 22.09 12.91 -17.14
CA MET A 444 23.51 13.30 -17.14
C MET A 444 24.51 12.19 -17.56
N GLY A 445 24.24 11.37 -18.59
CA GLY A 445 25.26 10.43 -19.12
C GLY A 445 24.82 9.42 -20.20
N ASP A 446 25.60 8.35 -20.33
CA ASP A 446 25.69 7.37 -21.44
C ASP A 446 24.51 6.36 -21.60
N GLY A 447 23.32 6.68 -21.10
CA GLY A 447 22.16 5.77 -21.14
C GLY A 447 22.17 4.66 -20.05
N PHE A 448 21.25 3.70 -20.16
CA PHE A 448 21.19 2.53 -19.26
C PHE A 448 22.38 1.58 -19.52
N PRO A 449 22.88 0.82 -18.53
CA PRO A 449 23.96 -0.16 -18.75
C PRO A 449 23.43 -1.31 -19.62
N ALA A 450 23.93 -1.45 -20.85
CA ALA A 450 23.36 -2.33 -21.86
C ALA A 450 23.47 -3.82 -21.50
N GLU A 451 24.61 -4.24 -20.95
CA GLU A 451 24.85 -5.60 -20.45
C GLU A 451 23.93 -6.01 -19.28
N SER A 452 23.34 -5.02 -18.61
CA SER A 452 22.50 -5.16 -17.42
C SER A 452 21.03 -4.83 -17.68
N THR A 453 20.66 -4.51 -18.92
CA THR A 453 19.32 -4.03 -19.26
C THR A 453 18.75 -4.81 -20.43
N TYR A 454 17.53 -5.33 -20.28
CA TYR A 454 16.76 -5.95 -21.35
C TYR A 454 15.51 -5.13 -21.68
N ILE A 455 15.36 -4.70 -22.93
CA ILE A 455 14.15 -4.01 -23.40
C ILE A 455 13.65 -4.68 -24.68
N ARG A 456 12.41 -5.19 -24.64
CA ARG A 456 11.79 -5.79 -25.83
C ARG A 456 10.28 -5.69 -25.76
N ASN A 457 9.63 -5.54 -26.92
CA ASN A 457 8.18 -5.38 -27.04
C ASN A 457 7.61 -4.21 -26.23
N THR A 458 8.47 -3.34 -25.68
CA THR A 458 8.07 -2.04 -25.19
C THR A 458 7.98 -1.11 -26.41
N ARG A 459 6.77 -0.64 -26.72
CA ARG A 459 6.45 0.06 -27.97
C ARG A 459 5.76 1.37 -27.70
N ASP A 460 5.94 2.32 -28.61
CA ASP A 460 5.10 3.51 -28.68
C ASP A 460 4.12 3.43 -29.86
N ASP A 461 3.25 4.43 -29.95
CA ASP A 461 2.25 4.57 -31.00
C ASP A 461 2.76 5.36 -32.22
N THR A 462 4.08 5.50 -32.38
CA THR A 462 4.68 6.12 -33.57
C THR A 462 4.74 5.11 -34.74
N GLU A 463 5.09 5.57 -35.95
CA GLU A 463 5.04 4.74 -37.16
C GLU A 463 5.99 3.54 -37.10
N ASP A 464 7.15 3.67 -36.45
CA ASP A 464 8.11 2.56 -36.28
C ASP A 464 7.76 1.63 -35.11
N GLN A 465 6.91 2.08 -34.18
CA GLN A 465 6.54 1.40 -32.93
C GLN A 465 7.75 1.02 -32.07
N VAL A 466 8.84 1.78 -32.17
CA VAL A 466 10.10 1.52 -31.46
C VAL A 466 10.29 2.55 -30.36
N LEU A 467 10.27 2.08 -29.11
CA LEU A 467 10.69 2.90 -27.99
C LEU A 467 12.11 2.51 -27.55
N GLY A 468 13.10 3.27 -28.00
CA GLY A 468 14.52 3.03 -27.72
C GLY A 468 15.03 3.62 -26.39
N VAL A 469 16.26 3.23 -26.03
CA VAL A 469 17.03 3.86 -24.95
C VAL A 469 17.84 5.02 -25.48
N GLN A 470 17.75 6.18 -24.82
CA GLN A 470 18.54 7.34 -25.18
C GLN A 470 20.03 7.02 -25.06
N TYR A 471 20.80 7.40 -26.09
CA TYR A 471 22.25 7.23 -26.24
C TYR A 471 22.78 5.84 -26.58
N TRP A 472 21.93 4.80 -26.64
CA TRP A 472 22.39 3.48 -27.12
C TRP A 472 22.71 3.51 -28.61
N THR A 473 23.87 2.97 -28.98
CA THR A 473 24.25 2.64 -30.36
C THR A 473 23.77 1.24 -30.72
N PRO A 474 23.83 0.83 -32.00
CA PRO A 474 23.60 -0.58 -32.37
C PRO A 474 24.50 -1.57 -31.60
N GLU A 475 25.76 -1.21 -31.29
CA GLU A 475 26.66 -2.07 -30.51
C GLU A 475 26.19 -2.23 -29.05
N ASP A 476 25.49 -1.24 -28.48
CA ASP A 476 24.92 -1.37 -27.15
C ASP A 476 23.74 -2.36 -27.15
N TYR A 477 22.88 -2.31 -28.17
CA TYR A 477 21.81 -3.33 -28.32
C TYR A 477 22.37 -4.75 -28.51
N GLU A 478 23.58 -4.90 -29.07
CA GLU A 478 24.26 -6.21 -29.17
C GLU A 478 24.77 -6.74 -27.82
N LYS A 479 25.01 -5.86 -26.83
CA LYS A 479 25.41 -6.24 -25.47
C LYS A 479 24.23 -6.66 -24.60
N MET A 480 23.00 -6.33 -25.01
CA MET A 480 21.79 -6.70 -24.29
C MET A 480 21.71 -8.23 -24.09
N PRO A 481 21.39 -8.72 -22.89
CA PRO A 481 21.21 -10.15 -22.65
C PRO A 481 20.21 -10.79 -23.62
N SER A 482 20.44 -12.05 -23.98
CA SER A 482 19.60 -12.72 -24.99
C SER A 482 18.26 -13.24 -24.44
N ASP A 483 18.22 -13.58 -23.15
CA ASP A 483 17.00 -14.03 -22.44
C ASP A 483 16.84 -13.28 -21.11
N TRP A 484 15.82 -12.44 -21.03
CA TRP A 484 15.48 -11.69 -19.83
C TRP A 484 15.07 -12.57 -18.64
N ARG A 485 14.67 -13.82 -18.90
CA ARG A 485 14.26 -14.76 -17.85
C ARG A 485 15.41 -15.13 -16.92
N GLU A 486 16.65 -14.97 -17.36
CA GLU A 486 17.85 -15.17 -16.55
C GLU A 486 18.14 -13.98 -15.62
N MET A 487 17.57 -12.81 -15.92
CA MET A 487 17.72 -11.57 -15.14
C MET A 487 16.61 -11.40 -14.09
N THR A 488 15.47 -12.09 -14.27
CA THR A 488 14.32 -12.00 -13.37
C THR A 488 14.30 -13.13 -12.34
N THR A 489 13.59 -12.93 -11.24
CA THR A 489 13.32 -14.00 -10.28
C THR A 489 12.10 -14.82 -10.70
N ALA A 490 12.03 -16.09 -10.30
CA ALA A 490 10.86 -16.94 -10.55
C ALA A 490 9.58 -16.33 -9.94
N GLU A 491 9.68 -15.71 -8.76
CA GLU A 491 8.57 -15.07 -8.08
C GLU A 491 8.03 -13.86 -8.87
N ALA A 492 8.93 -13.03 -9.41
CA ALA A 492 8.57 -11.88 -10.25
C ALA A 492 7.91 -12.33 -11.57
N TYR A 493 8.41 -13.39 -12.20
CA TYR A 493 7.82 -13.94 -13.42
C TYR A 493 6.44 -14.56 -13.17
N ASP A 494 6.29 -15.38 -12.14
CA ASP A 494 4.99 -15.95 -11.76
C ASP A 494 3.98 -14.85 -11.41
N TYR A 495 4.44 -13.79 -10.75
CA TYR A 495 3.61 -12.62 -10.46
C TYR A 495 3.14 -11.94 -11.75
N TYR A 496 4.03 -11.69 -12.72
CA TYR A 496 3.66 -11.16 -14.04
C TYR A 496 2.61 -12.01 -14.75
N LEU A 497 2.81 -13.33 -14.82
CA LEU A 497 1.87 -14.24 -15.49
C LEU A 497 0.47 -14.21 -14.88
N ARG A 498 0.37 -14.06 -13.55
CA ARG A 498 -0.92 -13.89 -12.88
C ARG A 498 -1.57 -12.55 -13.22
N LYS A 499 -0.80 -11.46 -13.18
CA LYS A 499 -1.36 -10.10 -13.32
C LYS A 499 -1.68 -9.72 -14.76
N GLN A 500 -0.91 -10.14 -15.75
CA GLN A 500 -1.13 -9.79 -17.17
C GLN A 500 -2.51 -10.23 -17.71
N SER A 501 -3.14 -11.21 -17.07
CA SER A 501 -4.47 -11.72 -17.45
C SER A 501 -5.63 -10.88 -16.90
N VAL A 502 -5.35 -10.03 -15.91
CA VAL A 502 -6.34 -9.12 -15.34
C VAL A 502 -6.46 -7.92 -16.29
N PRO A 503 -7.67 -7.50 -16.68
CA PRO A 503 -7.84 -6.29 -17.46
C PRO A 503 -7.13 -5.11 -16.79
N ILE A 504 -6.32 -4.39 -17.56
CA ILE A 504 -5.71 -3.14 -17.08
C ILE A 504 -6.87 -2.18 -16.79
N PRO A 505 -6.86 -1.45 -15.64
CA PRO A 505 -7.92 -0.50 -15.28
C PRO A 505 -7.83 0.77 -16.13
N ILE A 506 -7.95 0.64 -17.44
CA ILE A 506 -7.97 1.77 -18.36
C ILE A 506 -9.37 2.36 -18.30
N GLN A 507 -9.47 3.54 -17.73
CA GLN A 507 -10.65 4.39 -17.90
C GLN A 507 -10.15 5.77 -18.34
N ASP A 508 -10.23 6.02 -19.64
CA ASP A 508 -9.73 7.25 -20.27
C ASP A 508 -10.52 8.48 -19.81
N ILE A 509 -11.84 8.33 -19.73
CA ILE A 509 -12.78 9.37 -19.28
C ILE A 509 -13.51 8.83 -18.06
N LEU A 510 -13.37 9.52 -16.93
CA LEU A 510 -14.24 9.29 -15.78
C LEU A 510 -15.49 10.11 -16.04
N THR A 511 -16.52 9.47 -16.58
CA THR A 511 -17.77 10.15 -16.87
C THR A 511 -18.38 10.66 -15.57
N VAL A 512 -18.71 11.95 -15.56
CA VAL A 512 -19.45 12.54 -14.45
C VAL A 512 -20.85 11.95 -14.44
N GLY A 513 -21.20 11.27 -13.36
CA GLY A 513 -22.56 10.81 -13.15
C GLY A 513 -23.49 12.03 -13.10
N THR A 514 -24.59 12.01 -13.86
CA THR A 514 -25.67 12.98 -13.65
C THR A 514 -26.36 12.59 -12.35
N SER A 515 -25.94 13.16 -11.23
CA SER A 515 -26.66 13.04 -9.97
C SER A 515 -28.06 13.65 -10.16
N GLU A 516 -29.10 12.80 -10.21
CA GLU A 516 -30.49 13.20 -9.99
C GLU A 516 -30.76 13.49 -8.51
#